data_AF-A0A0M3KJN1-F1
#
_entry.id   AF-A0A0M3KJN1-F1
#
_cell.length_a   1.000
_cell.length_b   1.000
_cell.length_c   1.000
_cell.angle_alpha   90.00
_cell.angle_beta   90.00
_cell.angle_gamma   90.00
#
_symmetry.space_group_name_H-M   'P 1'
#
loop_
_entity.id
_entity.type
_entity.pdbx_description
1 polymer ?
#
loop_
_entity_poly.entity_id
_entity_poly.type
_entity_poly.pdbx_seq_one_letter_code
_entity_poly.pdbx_strand_id
1 'polypeptide(L)'
;MWDHSLSSALFIASPSSSRLIIMDTLTCESETIGKWTDSRIHRIYSSPDSSKLLVTYYSDFIKVYDRNTNWSEERWSGLHGGCISAVWSNDSTYLLFANRDQPCIYSVRFATRIELSQDGNQIL
;
A
#
# COMPACT_ATOMS: atom_id res chain seq x y z
N MET A 1 -14.66 -17.75 3.50
CA MET A 1 -13.19 -17.82 3.50
C MET A 1 -12.77 -17.35 2.12
N TRP A 2 -12.23 -16.12 2.03
CA TRP A 2 -11.89 -15.47 0.75
C TRP A 2 -10.71 -16.21 0.09
N ASP A 3 -10.83 -16.54 -1.20
CA ASP A 3 -9.72 -17.13 -1.97
C ASP A 3 -8.95 -16.01 -2.66
N HIS A 4 -7.79 -15.66 -2.08
CA HIS A 4 -6.93 -14.60 -2.57
C HIS A 4 -6.07 -15.02 -3.78
N SER A 5 -6.18 -16.24 -4.29
CA SER A 5 -5.25 -16.75 -5.32
C SER A 5 -5.71 -16.54 -6.76
N LEU A 6 -7.01 -16.34 -7.01
CA LEU A 6 -7.58 -16.35 -8.37
C LEU A 6 -8.44 -15.13 -8.72
N SER A 7 -8.72 -14.24 -7.77
CA SER A 7 -9.63 -13.12 -8.03
C SER A 7 -8.95 -11.86 -8.53
N SER A 8 -9.50 -11.33 -9.63
CA SER A 8 -9.33 -9.94 -10.03
C SER A 8 -10.02 -9.05 -8.99
N ALA A 9 -9.25 -8.17 -8.35
CA ALA A 9 -9.75 -7.22 -7.37
C ALA A 9 -10.04 -5.86 -8.02
N LEU A 10 -11.18 -5.26 -7.69
CA LEU A 10 -11.52 -3.87 -8.02
C LEU A 10 -11.30 -2.99 -6.78
N PHE A 11 -10.56 -1.91 -6.95
CA PHE A 11 -10.34 -0.92 -5.90
C PHE A 11 -11.20 0.32 -6.15
N ILE A 12 -12.03 0.67 -5.17
CA ILE A 12 -12.87 1.86 -5.19
C ILE A 12 -12.40 2.78 -4.08
N ALA A 13 -12.11 4.04 -4.41
CA ALA A 13 -11.63 5.02 -3.46
C ALA A 13 -12.57 6.23 -3.40
N SER A 14 -12.84 6.70 -2.18
CA SER A 14 -13.46 8.00 -1.95
C SER A 14 -12.39 8.98 -1.48
N PRO A 15 -11.92 9.91 -2.33
CA PRO A 15 -10.84 10.82 -1.97
C PRO A 15 -11.16 11.72 -0.78
N SER A 16 -12.42 12.13 -0.61
CA SER A 16 -12.85 13.04 0.44
C SER A 16 -12.99 12.37 1.81
N SER A 17 -13.43 11.10 1.83
CA SER A 17 -13.65 10.36 3.09
C SER A 17 -12.53 9.37 3.40
N SER A 18 -11.53 9.27 2.54
CA SER A 18 -10.39 8.34 2.65
C SER A 18 -10.77 6.89 2.87
N ARG A 19 -11.91 6.51 2.29
CA ARG A 19 -12.41 5.15 2.31
C ARG A 19 -11.94 4.41 1.07
N LEU A 20 -11.54 3.16 1.27
CA LEU A 20 -11.17 2.24 0.23
C LEU A 20 -12.07 1.01 0.34
N ILE A 21 -12.65 0.61 -0.78
CA ILE A 21 -13.40 -0.65 -0.88
C ILE A 21 -12.63 -1.53 -1.85
N ILE A 22 -12.40 -2.76 -1.43
CA ILE A 22 -11.83 -3.82 -2.25
C ILE A 22 -12.96 -4.78 -2.55
N MET A 23 -13.17 -5.04 -3.84
CA MET A 23 -14.20 -5.94 -4.31
C MET A 23 -13.57 -7.07 -5.10
N ASP A 24 -13.92 -8.30 -4.75
CA ASP A 24 -13.67 -9.46 -5.58
C ASP A 24 -14.64 -9.41 -6.77
N THR A 25 -14.11 -9.33 -7.99
CA THR A 25 -14.96 -9.21 -9.18
C THR A 25 -15.61 -10.53 -9.61
N LEU A 26 -15.15 -11.67 -9.11
CA LEU A 26 -15.72 -12.98 -9.40
C LEU A 26 -16.86 -13.32 -8.45
N THR A 27 -16.66 -13.07 -7.15
CA THR A 27 -17.66 -13.39 -6.12
C THR A 27 -18.58 -12.22 -5.80
N CYS A 28 -18.23 -11.00 -6.24
CA CYS A 28 -18.89 -9.74 -5.87
C CYS A 28 -18.86 -9.46 -4.36
N GLU A 29 -18.05 -10.18 -3.59
CA GLU A 29 -17.82 -9.87 -2.18
C GLU A 29 -16.94 -8.63 -2.06
N SER A 30 -17.19 -7.81 -1.03
CA SER A 30 -16.42 -6.58 -0.82
C SER A 30 -16.09 -6.35 0.64
N GLU A 31 -14.94 -5.73 0.86
CA GLU A 31 -14.43 -5.33 2.17
C GLU A 31 -14.07 -3.85 2.13
N THR A 32 -14.51 -3.09 3.14
CA THR A 32 -14.03 -1.71 3.32
C THR A 32 -12.77 -1.73 4.16
N ILE A 33 -11.68 -1.22 3.61
CA ILE A 33 -10.39 -1.10 4.27
C ILE A 33 -10.02 0.38 4.45
N GLY A 34 -9.06 0.61 5.35
CA GLY A 34 -8.63 1.96 5.72
C GLY A 34 -9.42 2.51 6.89
N LYS A 35 -8.69 2.97 7.90
CA LYS A 35 -9.28 3.71 9.03
C LYS A 35 -9.66 5.12 8.58
N TRP A 36 -10.63 5.72 9.27
CA TRP A 36 -10.96 7.14 9.18
C TRP A 36 -9.68 7.96 9.41
N THR A 37 -9.06 8.42 8.33
CA THR A 37 -7.98 9.40 8.41
C THR A 37 -8.56 10.74 8.00
N ASP A 38 -8.20 11.81 8.71
CA ASP A 38 -8.66 13.17 8.37
C ASP A 38 -7.97 13.76 7.13
N SER A 39 -7.24 12.95 6.37
CA SER A 39 -6.45 13.38 5.22
C SER A 39 -6.96 12.71 3.95
N ARG A 40 -7.13 13.48 2.88
CA ARG A 40 -7.71 13.04 1.60
C ARG A 40 -6.74 12.18 0.80
N ILE A 41 -7.25 11.14 0.15
CA ILE A 41 -6.46 10.32 -0.79
C ILE A 41 -6.06 11.20 -1.98
N HIS A 42 -4.77 11.13 -2.35
CA HIS A 42 -4.20 11.81 -3.50
C HIS A 42 -4.07 10.86 -4.69
N ARG A 43 -3.36 9.74 -4.55
CA ARG A 43 -3.20 8.71 -5.60
C ARG A 43 -3.10 7.31 -5.00
N ILE A 44 -3.26 6.30 -5.86
CA ILE A 44 -3.18 4.88 -5.52
C ILE A 44 -2.28 4.19 -6.54
N TYR A 45 -1.43 3.28 -6.08
CA TYR A 45 -0.49 2.52 -6.92
C TYR A 45 -0.48 1.04 -6.52
N SER A 46 -0.85 0.15 -7.43
CA SER A 46 -0.71 -1.29 -7.24
C SER A 46 0.72 -1.74 -7.53
N SER A 47 1.25 -2.66 -6.74
CA SER A 47 2.46 -3.39 -7.10
C SER A 47 2.21 -4.27 -8.34
N PRO A 48 3.24 -4.56 -9.16
CA PRO A 48 3.12 -5.43 -10.32
C PRO A 48 2.58 -6.83 -10.01
N ASP A 49 2.95 -7.41 -8.86
CA ASP A 49 2.46 -8.70 -8.39
C ASP A 49 1.04 -8.64 -7.79
N SER A 50 0.41 -7.46 -7.74
CA SER A 50 -0.91 -7.22 -7.14
C SER A 50 -1.02 -7.63 -5.67
N SER A 51 0.10 -7.78 -4.96
CA SER A 51 0.12 -8.14 -3.54
C SER A 51 0.05 -6.93 -2.62
N LYS A 52 0.42 -5.74 -3.10
CA LYS A 52 0.46 -4.50 -2.32
C LYS A 52 -0.23 -3.34 -3.02
N LEU A 53 -0.83 -2.48 -2.21
CA LEU A 53 -1.48 -1.25 -2.65
C LEU A 53 -0.93 -0.06 -1.88
N LEU A 54 -0.19 0.82 -2.55
CA LEU A 54 0.20 2.11 -1.98
C LEU A 54 -0.95 3.09 -2.14
N VAL A 55 -1.26 3.81 -1.05
CA VAL A 55 -2.21 4.92 -1.01
C VAL A 55 -1.48 6.14 -0.50
N THR A 56 -1.47 7.19 -1.31
CA THR A 56 -0.87 8.48 -0.96
C THR A 56 -1.94 9.46 -0.55
N TYR A 57 -1.57 10.40 0.31
CA TYR A 57 -2.48 11.38 0.88
C TYR A 57 -1.95 12.79 0.66
N TYR A 58 -2.82 13.79 0.79
CA TYR A 58 -2.41 15.21 0.78
C TYR A 58 -1.67 15.64 2.04
N SER A 59 -1.47 14.76 3.03
CA SER A 59 -0.64 15.04 4.21
C SER A 59 0.66 14.23 4.20
N ASP A 60 1.39 14.36 5.29
CA ASP A 60 2.74 13.87 5.53
C ASP A 60 2.90 12.36 5.74
N PHE A 61 1.97 11.55 5.22
CA PHE A 61 2.05 10.10 5.33
C PHE A 61 1.62 9.38 4.06
N ILE A 62 2.08 8.14 3.95
CA ILE A 62 1.60 7.14 3.00
C ILE A 62 1.15 5.90 3.75
N LYS A 63 0.29 5.10 3.12
CA LYS A 63 -0.06 3.76 3.61
C LYS A 63 0.13 2.73 2.52
N VAL A 64 0.58 1.54 2.90
CA VAL A 64 0.62 0.37 2.00
C VAL A 64 -0.23 -0.71 2.65
N TYR A 65 -1.14 -1.25 1.86
CA TYR A 65 -2.00 -2.36 2.22
C TYR A 65 -1.47 -3.63 1.58
N ASP A 66 -1.43 -4.73 2.32
CA ASP A 66 -0.86 -6.00 1.86
C ASP A 66 -1.94 -7.09 1.79
N ARG A 67 -2.18 -7.61 0.59
CA ARG A 67 -3.15 -8.68 0.30
C ARG A 67 -2.85 -9.96 1.06
N ASN A 68 -1.57 -10.31 1.23
CA ASN A 68 -1.16 -11.56 1.85
C ASN A 68 -1.39 -11.57 3.37
N THR A 69 -1.61 -10.40 3.96
CA THR A 69 -1.92 -10.22 5.39
C THR A 69 -3.33 -9.65 5.58
N ASN A 70 -4.28 -10.07 4.73
CA ASN A 70 -5.68 -9.65 4.77
C ASN A 70 -5.83 -8.12 4.76
N TRP A 71 -5.14 -7.46 3.83
CA TRP A 71 -5.16 -6.01 3.62
C TRP A 71 -4.77 -5.20 4.87
N SER A 72 -3.89 -5.73 5.72
CA SER A 72 -3.34 -4.96 6.84
C SER A 72 -2.59 -3.74 6.33
N GLU A 73 -2.74 -2.60 7.01
CA GLU A 73 -2.06 -1.36 6.65
C GLU A 73 -0.75 -1.16 7.42
N GLU A 74 0.30 -0.79 6.70
CA GLU A 74 1.50 -0.16 7.25
C GLU A 74 1.49 1.33 6.91
N ARG A 75 1.81 2.18 7.89
CA ARG A 75 1.81 3.64 7.76
C ARG A 75 3.24 4.16 7.90
N TRP A 76 3.70 4.92 6.91
CA TRP A 76 4.94 5.71 7.01
C TRP A 76 4.60 7.19 7.06
N SER A 77 5.07 7.87 8.09
CA SER A 77 4.83 9.29 8.38
C SER A 77 6.13 10.10 8.36
N GLY A 78 6.02 11.43 8.43
CA GLY A 78 7.17 12.34 8.33
C GLY A 78 7.58 12.65 6.89
N LEU A 79 6.68 12.47 5.93
CA LEU A 79 6.88 12.87 4.54
C LEU A 79 6.63 14.38 4.42
N HIS A 80 7.70 15.15 4.22
CA HIS A 80 7.61 16.62 4.11
C HIS A 80 6.79 17.02 2.87
N GLY A 81 5.56 17.50 3.11
CA GLY A 81 4.63 17.96 2.07
C GLY A 81 3.83 16.89 1.33
N GLY A 82 3.88 15.64 1.82
CA GLY A 82 3.14 14.50 1.27
C GLY A 82 3.72 13.94 -0.04
N CYS A 83 3.30 12.73 -0.39
CA CYS A 83 3.80 12.02 -1.56
C CYS A 83 3.15 12.51 -2.86
N ILE A 84 3.97 12.94 -3.81
CA ILE A 84 3.53 13.52 -5.09
C ILE A 84 3.62 12.54 -6.26
N SER A 85 4.53 11.56 -6.17
CA SER A 85 4.72 10.52 -7.17
C SER A 85 5.36 9.28 -6.53
N ALA A 86 5.00 8.11 -7.02
CA ALA A 86 5.55 6.84 -6.57
C ALA A 86 5.56 5.81 -7.71
N VAL A 87 6.45 4.83 -7.59
CA VAL A 87 6.56 3.70 -8.52
C VAL A 87 7.07 2.47 -7.79
N TRP A 88 6.47 1.32 -8.11
CA TRP A 88 6.96 0.02 -7.67
C TRP A 88 8.02 -0.48 -8.64
N SER A 89 9.07 -1.13 -8.13
CA SER A 89 9.98 -1.90 -8.97
C SER A 89 9.24 -3.04 -9.65
N ASN A 90 9.72 -3.48 -10.81
CA ASN A 90 9.06 -4.52 -11.61
C ASN A 90 8.92 -5.87 -10.86
N ASP A 91 9.87 -6.16 -9.98
CA ASP A 91 9.88 -7.35 -9.10
C ASP A 91 9.08 -7.15 -7.79
N SER A 92 8.43 -5.99 -7.61
CA SER A 92 7.62 -5.63 -6.43
C SER A 92 8.38 -5.59 -5.09
N THR A 93 9.72 -5.63 -5.10
CA THR A 93 10.54 -5.62 -3.88
C THR A 93 10.88 -4.21 -3.37
N TYR A 94 10.80 -3.20 -4.24
CA TYR A 94 11.04 -1.81 -3.87
C TYR A 94 9.85 -0.92 -4.23
N LEU A 95 9.59 0.05 -3.36
CA LEU A 95 8.77 1.20 -3.64
C LEU A 95 9.63 2.45 -3.62
N LEU A 96 9.66 3.18 -4.74
CA LEU A 96 10.28 4.49 -4.83
C LEU A 96 9.22 5.58 -4.76
N PHE A 97 9.47 6.67 -4.04
CA PHE A 97 8.55 7.80 -4.01
C PHE A 97 9.25 9.14 -3.77
N ALA A 98 8.62 10.22 -4.21
CA ALA A 98 9.05 11.59 -3.98
C ALA A 98 8.01 12.35 -3.17
N ASN A 99 8.47 13.28 -2.33
CA ASN A 99 7.61 14.18 -1.58
C ASN A 99 7.67 15.61 -2.15
N ARG A 100 6.77 16.47 -1.71
CA ARG A 100 6.64 17.83 -2.25
C ARG A 100 7.76 18.77 -1.78
N ASP A 101 8.15 18.68 -0.52
CA ASP A 101 8.95 19.72 0.13
C ASP A 101 10.43 19.34 0.28
N GLN A 102 10.84 18.16 -0.17
CA GLN A 102 12.25 17.74 -0.20
C GLN A 102 12.66 17.21 -1.58
N PRO A 103 13.84 17.60 -2.08
CA PRO A 103 14.36 17.15 -3.37
C PRO A 103 15.02 15.76 -3.27
N CYS A 104 14.34 14.79 -2.65
CA CYS A 104 14.84 13.43 -2.43
C CYS A 104 13.89 12.38 -3.01
N ILE A 105 14.46 11.29 -3.52
CA ILE A 105 13.71 10.06 -3.83
C ILE A 105 13.96 9.08 -2.68
N TYR A 106 12.87 8.63 -2.06
CA TYR A 106 12.88 7.63 -1.00
C TYR A 106 12.72 6.24 -1.61
N SER A 107 13.27 5.24 -0.93
CA SER A 107 13.09 3.84 -1.26
C SER A 107 12.68 3.04 -0.03
N VAL A 108 11.63 2.23 -0.15
CA VAL A 108 11.24 1.22 0.84
C VAL A 108 11.46 -0.15 0.23
N ARG A 109 12.17 -1.03 0.93
CA ARG A 109 12.38 -2.42 0.52
C ARG A 109 11.41 -3.33 1.27
N PHE A 110 10.67 -4.14 0.54
CA PHE A 110 9.82 -5.20 1.06
C PHE A 110 10.57 -6.52 0.91
N ALA A 111 11.12 -7.04 2.00
CA ALA A 111 11.75 -8.35 2.00
C ALA A 111 10.69 -9.45 1.98
N THR A 112 10.93 -10.51 1.22
CA THR A 112 10.10 -11.70 1.32
C THR A 112 10.37 -12.39 2.66
N ARG A 113 9.34 -13.00 3.27
CA ARG A 113 9.48 -13.69 4.57
C ARG A 113 10.54 -14.80 4.55
N ILE A 114 10.84 -15.35 3.37
CA ILE A 114 11.86 -16.37 3.16
C ILE A 114 13.27 -15.78 3.35
N GLU A 115 13.53 -14.55 2.88
CA GLU A 115 14.81 -13.86 3.09
C GLU A 115 15.07 -13.57 4.59
N LEU A 116 14.05 -13.11 5.31
CA LEU A 116 14.14 -12.87 6.76
C LEU A 116 14.43 -14.16 7.56
N SER A 117 14.07 -15.33 7.03
CA SER A 117 14.37 -16.62 7.66
C SER A 117 15.80 -17.10 7.42
N GLN A 118 16.48 -16.60 6.39
CA GLN A 118 17.89 -16.92 6.11
C GLN A 118 18.85 -16.05 6.92
N ASP A 119 18.44 -14.83 7.29
CA ASP A 119 19.22 -13.92 8.16
C ASP A 119 19.01 -14.16 9.67
N GLY A 120 18.15 -15.13 10.04
CA GLY A 120 18.28 -15.87 11.29
C GLY A 120 18.50 -15.09 12.59
N ASN A 121 17.86 -13.94 12.80
CA ASN A 121 17.71 -13.36 14.14
C ASN A 121 16.38 -12.61 14.26
N GLN A 122 15.38 -13.33 14.76
CA GLN A 122 14.28 -12.70 15.49
C GLN A 122 14.86 -12.05 16.76
N ILE A 123 14.72 -10.74 16.89
CA ILE A 123 14.78 -10.09 18.19
C ILE A 123 13.34 -9.63 18.47
N LEU A 124 12.76 -10.29 19.47
CA LEU A 124 11.48 -10.07 20.18
C LEU A 124 10.57 -8.93 19.71
#